data_AF-A0A968NKH1-F1
#
_entry.id   AF-A0A968NKH1-F1
#
_cell.length_a   1.000
_cell.length_b   1.000
_cell.length_c   1.000
_cell.angle_alpha   90.00
_cell.angle_beta   90.00
_cell.angle_gamma   90.00
#
_symmetry.space_group_name_H-M   'P 1'
#
loop_
_entity.id
_entity.type
_entity.pdbx_description
1 polymer ?
#
loop_
_entity_poly.entity_id
_entity_poly.type
_entity_poly.pdbx_seq_one_letter_code
_entity_poly.pdbx_strand_id
1 'polypeptide(L)'
;MAELWEKYTQYKSTQIAASTLARDYAKIARHVKKLPYSLDNPVEVRDWLLKKYSSELVRRTLVQINACCNWSVKSGLISHNPFLGMHKDIKRVKRNSDASAAATLTHSFHRRRARLYYQCF
;
A
#
# COMPACT_ATOMS: atom_id res chain seq x y z
N MET A 1 0.33 3.35 -14.22
CA MET A 1 0.18 3.03 -12.77
C MET A 1 -0.29 1.59 -12.55
N ALA A 2 -1.30 1.12 -13.29
CA ALA A 2 -1.75 -0.28 -13.23
C ALA A 2 -0.62 -1.30 -13.48
N GLU A 3 0.28 -1.03 -14.44
CA GLU A 3 1.38 -1.93 -14.79
C GLU A 3 2.38 -2.16 -13.63
N LEU A 4 2.78 -1.08 -12.95
CA LEU A 4 3.64 -1.17 -11.75
C LEU A 4 2.95 -1.96 -10.64
N TRP A 5 1.64 -1.73 -10.47
CA TRP A 5 0.85 -2.45 -9.49
C TRP A 5 0.80 -3.96 -9.79
N GLU A 6 0.66 -4.37 -11.05
CA GLU A 6 0.67 -5.79 -11.41
C GLU A 6 2.01 -6.45 -11.09
N LYS A 7 3.13 -5.81 -11.45
CA LYS A 7 4.48 -6.30 -11.12
C LYS A 7 4.70 -6.40 -9.61
N TYR A 8 4.28 -5.37 -8.86
CA TYR A 8 4.35 -5.37 -7.40
C TYR A 8 3.48 -6.47 -6.77
N THR A 9 2.27 -6.69 -7.31
CA THR A 9 1.34 -7.71 -6.82
C THR A 9 1.89 -9.11 -7.07
N GLN A 10 2.52 -9.33 -8.22
CA GLN A 10 3.23 -10.58 -8.54
C GLN A 10 4.39 -10.83 -7.58
N TYR A 11 5.20 -9.81 -7.29
CA TYR A 11 6.28 -9.91 -6.29
C TYR A 11 5.75 -10.18 -4.87
N LYS A 12 4.62 -9.56 -4.49
CA LYS A 12 3.99 -9.78 -3.19
C LYS A 12 3.27 -11.12 -3.09
N SER A 13 2.75 -11.66 -4.18
CA SER A 13 2.08 -12.96 -4.23
C SER A 13 2.91 -14.12 -3.67
N THR A 14 4.24 -14.02 -3.72
CA THR A 14 5.15 -15.04 -3.16
C THR A 14 5.38 -14.88 -1.65
N GLN A 15 5.01 -13.72 -1.10
CA GLN A 15 5.25 -13.31 0.28
C GLN A 15 4.00 -13.29 1.15
N ILE A 16 2.82 -13.05 0.56
CA ILE A 16 1.54 -12.96 1.28
C ILE A 16 0.57 -14.05 0.84
N ALA A 17 -0.29 -14.47 1.77
CA ALA A 17 -1.32 -15.46 1.51
C ALA A 17 -2.26 -15.02 0.38
N ALA A 18 -2.61 -15.95 -0.50
CA ALA A 18 -3.48 -15.71 -1.65
C ALA A 18 -4.81 -15.07 -1.24
N SER A 19 -5.39 -15.45 -0.10
CA SER A 19 -6.64 -14.87 0.42
C SER A 19 -6.52 -13.38 0.76
N THR A 20 -5.34 -12.93 1.23
CA THR A 20 -5.08 -11.51 1.55
C THR A 20 -4.90 -10.70 0.26
N LEU A 21 -4.20 -11.28 -0.72
CA LEU A 21 -4.01 -10.68 -2.03
C LEU A 21 -5.36 -10.55 -2.77
N ALA A 22 -6.16 -11.60 -2.79
CA ALA A 22 -7.47 -11.61 -3.46
C ALA A 22 -8.48 -10.65 -2.81
N ARG A 23 -8.43 -10.43 -1.49
CA ARG A 23 -9.40 -9.56 -0.80
C ARG A 23 -8.96 -8.11 -0.70
N ASP A 24 -7.73 -7.87 -0.25
CA ASP A 24 -7.26 -6.51 0.07
C ASP A 24 -6.60 -5.86 -1.15
N TYR A 25 -5.69 -6.59 -1.82
CA TYR A 25 -4.99 -6.07 -2.99
C TYR A 25 -5.90 -5.94 -4.20
N ALA A 26 -6.88 -6.84 -4.39
CA ALA A 26 -7.84 -6.71 -5.50
C ALA A 26 -8.71 -5.45 -5.39
N LYS A 27 -9.08 -5.03 -4.17
CA LYS A 27 -9.80 -3.76 -3.95
C LYS A 27 -8.94 -2.59 -4.37
N ILE A 28 -7.69 -2.54 -3.92
CA ILE A 28 -6.76 -1.48 -4.27
C ILE A 28 -6.45 -1.49 -5.77
N ALA A 29 -6.29 -2.67 -6.38
CA ALA A 29 -6.11 -2.81 -7.82
C ALA A 29 -7.28 -2.19 -8.60
N ARG A 30 -8.52 -2.42 -8.17
CA ARG A 30 -9.71 -1.80 -8.79
C ARG A 30 -9.68 -0.27 -8.67
N HIS A 31 -9.24 0.27 -7.55
CA HIS A 31 -9.10 1.72 -7.39
C HIS A 31 -7.98 2.28 -8.26
N VAL A 32 -6.81 1.63 -8.28
CA VAL A 32 -5.66 2.03 -9.09
C VAL A 32 -5.97 1.98 -10.60
N LYS A 33 -6.76 0.99 -11.06
CA LYS A 33 -7.22 0.93 -12.46
C LYS A 33 -8.21 2.04 -12.82
N LYS A 34 -8.94 2.59 -11.85
CA LYS A 34 -9.90 3.68 -12.05
C LYS A 34 -9.27 5.07 -11.94
N LEU A 35 -8.00 5.17 -11.55
CA LEU A 35 -7.32 6.46 -11.45
C LEU A 35 -7.03 6.99 -12.86
N PRO A 36 -7.53 8.18 -13.22
CA PRO A 36 -7.20 8.83 -14.49
C PRO A 36 -5.84 9.54 -14.44
N TYR A 37 -5.24 9.70 -13.25
CA TYR A 37 -4.02 10.46 -13.03
C TYR A 37 -2.78 9.56 -12.99
N SER A 38 -1.67 10.09 -13.52
CA SER A 38 -0.36 9.45 -13.54
C SER A 38 0.45 9.72 -12.26
N LEU A 39 1.60 9.04 -12.13
CA LEU A 39 2.57 9.26 -11.05
C LEU A 39 3.01 10.72 -10.90
N ASP A 40 2.89 11.49 -11.99
CA ASP A 40 3.31 12.89 -12.10
C ASP A 40 2.49 13.85 -11.23
N ASN A 41 1.22 13.52 -10.97
CA ASN A 41 0.28 14.37 -10.23
C ASN A 41 -0.19 13.69 -8.93
N PRO A 42 0.69 13.51 -7.93
CA PRO A 42 0.35 12.79 -6.70
C PRO A 42 -0.74 13.52 -5.88
N VAL A 43 -0.77 14.85 -5.93
CA VAL A 43 -1.72 15.70 -5.20
C VAL A 43 -3.14 15.49 -5.73
N GLU A 44 -3.30 15.44 -7.05
CA GLU A 44 -4.59 15.23 -7.70
C GLU A 44 -5.12 13.82 -7.44
N VAL A 45 -4.25 12.80 -7.42
CA VAL A 45 -4.62 11.44 -7.02
C VAL A 45 -5.21 11.42 -5.62
N ARG A 46 -4.55 12.07 -4.65
CA ARG A 46 -5.05 12.17 -3.27
C ARG A 46 -6.42 12.85 -3.23
N ASP A 47 -6.55 13.99 -3.89
CA ASP A 47 -7.77 14.79 -3.87
C ASP A 47 -8.96 14.05 -4.51
N TRP A 48 -8.73 13.41 -5.66
CA TRP A 48 -9.72 12.58 -6.33
C TRP A 48 -10.16 11.39 -5.47
N LEU A 49 -9.22 10.74 -4.78
CA LEU A 49 -9.53 9.65 -3.86
C LEU A 49 -10.36 10.15 -2.67
N LEU A 50 -10.03 11.31 -2.09
CA LEU A 50 -10.78 11.90 -0.97
C LEU A 50 -12.19 12.34 -1.37
N LYS A 51 -12.39 12.79 -2.61
CA LYS A 51 -13.72 13.12 -3.15
C LYS A 51 -14.61 11.90 -3.35
N LYS A 52 -14.03 10.74 -3.67
CA LYS A 52 -14.76 9.51 -3.99
C LYS A 52 -14.89 8.52 -2.83
N TYR A 53 -13.94 8.52 -1.89
CA TYR A 53 -13.78 7.48 -0.88
C TYR A 53 -13.57 8.05 0.51
N SER A 54 -13.85 7.23 1.53
CA SER A 54 -13.60 7.57 2.93
C SER A 54 -12.10 7.74 3.22
N SER A 55 -11.77 8.69 4.09
CA SER A 55 -10.39 9.03 4.50
C SER A 55 -9.55 7.81 4.93
N GLU A 56 -10.15 6.86 5.66
CA GLU A 56 -9.46 5.63 6.08
C GLU A 56 -9.10 4.74 4.88
N LEU A 57 -9.99 4.62 3.88
CA LEU A 57 -9.72 3.86 2.66
C LEU A 57 -8.65 4.56 1.83
N VAL A 58 -8.74 5.89 1.68
CA VAL A 58 -7.72 6.67 0.96
C VAL A 58 -6.36 6.50 1.61
N ARG A 59 -6.28 6.57 2.94
CA ARG A 59 -5.03 6.39 3.68
C ARG A 59 -4.42 5.01 3.42
N ARG A 60 -5.21 3.93 3.50
CA ARG A 60 -4.74 2.57 3.20
C ARG A 60 -4.26 2.43 1.76
N THR A 61 -5.02 2.97 0.81
CA THR A 61 -4.67 2.98 -0.62
C THR A 61 -3.36 3.72 -0.86
N LEU A 62 -3.17 4.91 -0.26
CA LEU A 62 -1.94 5.69 -0.41
C LEU A 62 -0.71 5.00 0.20
N VAL A 63 -0.85 4.34 1.34
CA VAL A 63 0.25 3.54 1.93
C VAL A 63 0.69 2.44 0.96
N GLN A 64 -0.27 1.77 0.32
CA GLN A 64 0.01 0.68 -0.61
C GLN A 64 0.57 1.17 -1.94
N ILE A 65 0.07 2.30 -2.47
CA ILE A 65 0.65 2.98 -3.64
C ILE A 65 2.07 3.44 -3.33
N ASN A 66 2.32 4.01 -2.15
CA ASN A 66 3.65 4.43 -1.73
C ASN A 66 4.61 3.24 -1.62
N ALA A 67 4.17 2.12 -1.06
CA ALA A 67 4.96 0.89 -0.99
C ALA A 67 5.27 0.33 -2.38
N CYS A 68 4.30 0.34 -3.30
CA CYS A 68 4.47 -0.04 -4.70
C CYS A 68 5.50 0.86 -5.41
N CYS A 69 5.41 2.17 -5.25
CA CYS A 69 6.36 3.11 -5.84
C CYS A 69 7.76 2.95 -5.24
N ASN A 70 7.87 2.76 -3.92
CA ASN A 70 9.16 2.50 -3.27
C ASN A 70 9.81 1.20 -3.75
N TRP A 71 9.02 0.14 -3.93
CA TRP A 71 9.50 -1.10 -4.55
C TRP A 71 9.92 -0.89 -6.00
N SER A 72 9.16 -0.08 -6.75
CA SER A 72 9.44 0.24 -8.15
C SER A 72 10.77 0.99 -8.29
N VAL A 73 11.05 1.97 -7.42
CA VAL A 73 12.36 2.65 -7.36
C VAL A 73 13.47 1.65 -7.09
N LYS A 74 13.30 0.78 -6.08
CA LYS A 74 14.29 -0.24 -5.72
C LYS A 74 14.53 -1.26 -6.83
N SER A 75 13.52 -1.51 -7.66
CA SER A 75 13.59 -2.44 -8.80
C SER A 75 14.06 -1.75 -10.08
N GLY A 76 14.35 -0.44 -10.05
CA GLY A 76 14.79 0.34 -11.21
C GLY A 76 13.68 0.65 -12.23
N LEU A 77 12.40 0.46 -11.87
CA LEU A 77 11.25 0.73 -12.75
C LEU A 77 10.92 2.22 -12.86
N ILE A 78 11.17 2.99 -11.79
CA ILE A 78 10.94 4.44 -11.75
C ILE A 78 12.14 5.12 -11.08
N SER A 79 12.45 6.36 -11.49
CA SER A 79 13.61 7.10 -10.99
C SER A 79 13.41 7.68 -9.58
N HIS A 80 12.18 8.12 -9.26
CA HIS A 80 11.82 8.76 -8.00
C HIS A 80 10.41 8.35 -7.56
N ASN A 81 10.15 8.33 -6.24
CA ASN A 81 8.84 8.06 -5.65
C ASN A 81 8.09 9.36 -5.26
N PRO A 82 7.13 9.82 -6.08
CA PRO A 82 6.38 11.06 -5.84
C PRO A 82 5.34 10.96 -4.71
N PHE A 83 5.06 9.76 -4.19
CA PHE A 83 4.05 9.53 -3.14
C PHE A 83 4.64 9.47 -1.73
N LEU A 84 5.91 9.83 -1.57
CA LEU A 84 6.65 9.71 -0.32
C LEU A 84 6.07 10.62 0.76
N GLY A 85 5.58 10.02 1.85
CA GLY A 85 5.00 10.77 2.98
C GLY A 85 3.57 11.28 2.79
N MET A 86 2.96 11.14 1.61
CA MET A 86 1.63 11.69 1.32
C MET A 86 0.50 11.10 2.18
N HIS A 87 0.64 9.86 2.63
CA HIS A 87 -0.29 9.21 3.55
C HIS A 87 -0.27 9.80 4.98
N LYS A 88 0.75 10.58 5.34
CA LYS A 88 0.87 11.25 6.64
C LYS A 88 0.05 12.54 6.70
N ASP A 89 -0.20 13.13 5.55
CA ASP A 89 -0.96 14.38 5.39
C ASP A 89 -2.47 14.19 5.62
N ILE A 90 -2.98 12.98 5.43
CA ILE A 90 -4.37 12.65 5.76
C ILE A 90 -4.54 12.65 7.27
N LYS A 91 -5.23 13.70 7.77
CA LYS A 91 -5.58 13.89 9.18
C LYS A 91 -6.19 12.61 9.74
N ARG A 92 -5.43 11.88 10.54
CA ARG A 92 -5.96 10.77 11.33
C ARG A 92 -6.91 11.40 12.35
N VAL A 93 -8.20 11.06 12.30
CA VAL A 93 -9.10 11.40 13.40
C VAL A 93 -8.54 10.70 14.63
N LYS A 94 -7.90 11.46 15.52
CA LYS A 94 -7.39 10.96 16.79
C LYS A 94 -8.63 10.68 17.62
N ARG A 95 -9.06 9.43 17.67
CA ARG A 95 -10.01 9.01 18.72
C ARG A 95 -9.28 9.25 20.03
N ASN A 96 -9.79 10.18 20.82
CA ASN A 96 -9.36 10.34 22.20
C ASN A 96 -9.83 9.09 22.93
N SER A 97 -8.90 8.22 23.28
CA SER A 97 -9.17 7.04 24.10
C SER A 97 -8.24 7.14 25.29
N ASP A 98 -8.61 8.02 26.22
CA ASP A 98 -8.20 7.88 27.61
C ASP A 98 -8.98 6.70 28.18
N ALA A 99 -8.30 5.56 28.34
CA ALA A 99 -8.69 4.45 29.20
C ALA A 99 -7.60 3.37 29.12
N SER A 100 -6.71 3.37 30.11
CA SER A 100 -5.86 2.24 30.44
C SER A 100 -6.71 1.04 30.85
N ALA A 101 -6.61 -0.09 30.16
CA ALA A 101 -6.79 -1.43 30.74
C ALA A 101 -6.34 -2.52 29.77
N ALA A 102 -5.88 -3.61 30.36
CA ALA A 102 -5.15 -4.71 29.78
C ALA A 102 -5.87 -5.53 28.70
N ALA A 103 -5.03 -6.29 27.99
CA ALA A 103 -5.29 -7.61 27.41
C ALA A 103 -5.72 -7.71 25.93
N THR A 104 -4.95 -8.55 25.23
CA THR A 104 -5.34 -9.42 24.10
C THR A 104 -5.62 -8.75 22.75
N LEU A 105 -4.59 -8.64 21.91
CA LEU A 105 -4.35 -9.56 20.79
C LEU A 105 -3.23 -8.98 19.92
N THR A 106 -2.07 -9.63 19.99
CA THR A 106 -1.06 -9.57 18.94
C THR A 106 -1.71 -10.05 17.65
N HIS A 107 -2.17 -9.14 16.79
CA HIS A 107 -2.43 -9.49 15.39
C HIS A 107 -1.07 -9.64 14.70
N SER A 108 -0.47 -10.79 14.97
CA SER A 108 0.70 -11.32 14.28
C SER A 108 0.36 -11.40 12.80
N PHE A 109 1.17 -10.81 11.92
CA PHE A 109 1.77 -11.47 10.76
C PHE A 109 2.63 -10.46 9.98
N HIS A 110 3.78 -10.11 10.54
CA HIS A 110 4.97 -9.75 9.73
C HIS A 110 6.28 -9.96 10.51
N ARG A 111 6.52 -11.19 10.97
CA ARG A 111 7.87 -11.71 11.22
C ARG A 111 7.90 -13.19 10.90
N ARG A 112 8.23 -13.51 9.65
CA ARG A 112 8.95 -14.74 9.28
C ARG A 112 9.37 -14.62 7.82
N ARG A 113 10.64 -14.30 7.61
CA ARG A 113 11.50 -14.91 6.58
C ARG A 113 12.87 -14.26 6.66
N ALA A 114 13.63 -14.71 7.67
CA ALA A 114 15.02 -14.96 7.41
C ALA A 114 15.09 -16.27 6.61
N ARG A 115 15.94 -16.25 5.58
CA ARG A 115 16.61 -17.38 4.93
C ARG A 115 15.88 -18.18 3.84
N LEU A 116 16.65 -18.30 2.74
CA LEU A 116 16.69 -19.32 1.69
C LEU A 116 15.58 -19.14 0.64
N TYR A 117 15.89 -18.82 -0.61
CA TYR A 117 16.78 -19.60 -1.47
C TYR A 117 17.57 -18.71 -2.46
N TYR A 118 18.89 -18.74 -2.29
CA TYR A 118 19.81 -18.76 -3.42
C TYR A 118 19.65 -20.15 -4.04
N GLN A 119 19.35 -20.26 -5.33
CA GLN A 119 19.81 -21.43 -6.09
C GLN A 119 20.34 -20.91 -7.41
N CYS A 120 21.66 -20.79 -7.42
CA CYS A 120 22.49 -20.79 -8.59
C CYS A 120 22.20 -22.03 -9.45
N PHE A 121 22.42 -21.80 -10.72
CA PHE A 121 22.70 -22.74 -11.80
C PHE A 121 23.71 -23.82 -11.39
#